data_AF-A0A502HLA2-F1
#
_entry.id   AF-A0A502HLA2-F1
#
_cell.length_a   1.000
_cell.length_b   1.000
_cell.length_c   1.000
_cell.angle_alpha   90.00
_cell.angle_beta   90.00
_cell.angle_gamma   90.00
#
_symmetry.space_group_name_H-M   'P 1'
#
loop_
_entity.id
_entity.type
_entity.pdbx_description
1 polymer ?
#
loop_
_entity_poly.entity_id
_entity_poly.type
_entity_poly.pdbx_seq_one_letter_code
_entity_poly.pdbx_strand_id
1 'polypeptide(L)'
;MYDWLNALPKAELHLHLEGSLEPELLFALAERNKIALPWSDVDTLRKAYAFNNLQEFLDLYYQGADVLRTSQDFYDLTWAYLLRCKAQNVIHTEPFFDPQTHTDRGVPFEVVLNGIAAALKDGEQQLGITSGLILSFLRHLSEDEAQKTLDQALPFRDAFVAVGLDSSEMGHPPSKFQRVFDRARHEGFLTVAHAGEEGPPEYIWEALDLLKIQRIDHGVRAIEDERLMQRIIDEQIPLTVCPLSNTKLCVFDHMSQHNILDMLERGVKVTVNSDDPAYFGGYVTENFHALYTDLGMTQDQAKRLAQNSLDARLVKP
;
A
#
# COMPACT_ATOMS: atom_id res chain seq x y z
N MET A 1 -10.80 22.70 8.73
CA MET A 1 -9.58 22.30 7.99
C MET A 1 -9.75 20.91 7.41
N TYR A 2 -10.14 19.90 8.20
CA TYR A 2 -10.40 18.54 7.73
C TYR A 2 -11.27 18.49 6.45
N ASP A 3 -12.46 19.11 6.44
CA ASP A 3 -13.34 19.07 5.26
C ASP A 3 -12.69 19.64 3.98
N TRP A 4 -11.81 20.64 4.15
CA TRP A 4 -11.06 21.21 3.03
C TRP A 4 -9.99 20.24 2.52
N LEU A 5 -9.26 19.55 3.42
CA LEU A 5 -8.34 18.48 3.05
C LEU A 5 -9.08 17.33 2.38
N ASN A 6 -10.27 16.98 2.90
CA ASN A 6 -11.11 15.93 2.35
C ASN A 6 -11.55 16.26 0.92
N ALA A 7 -11.93 17.51 0.65
CA ALA A 7 -12.37 17.96 -0.66
C ALA A 7 -11.27 18.00 -1.75
N LEU A 8 -9.99 17.92 -1.39
CA LEU A 8 -8.91 17.86 -2.38
C LEU A 8 -9.05 16.60 -3.25
N PRO A 9 -8.92 16.69 -4.59
CA PRO A 9 -8.81 15.50 -5.42
C PRO A 9 -7.45 14.81 -5.16
N LYS A 10 -7.47 13.50 -4.92
CA LYS A 10 -6.28 12.72 -4.57
C LYS A 10 -6.18 11.48 -5.45
N ALA A 11 -4.96 10.99 -5.68
CA ALA A 11 -4.72 9.61 -6.04
C ALA A 11 -4.11 8.88 -4.82
N GLU A 12 -4.53 7.64 -4.59
CA GLU A 12 -3.93 6.80 -3.57
C GLU A 12 -3.10 5.70 -4.25
N LEU A 13 -1.79 5.75 -4.08
CA LEU A 13 -0.81 4.96 -4.85
C LEU A 13 -0.09 3.90 -4.00
N HIS A 14 -0.46 3.84 -2.73
CA HIS A 14 0.07 2.93 -1.75
C HIS A 14 -1.00 2.62 -0.71
N LEU A 15 -1.65 1.49 -0.92
CA LEU A 15 -2.66 0.94 -0.04
C LEU A 15 -2.75 -0.55 -0.28
N HIS A 16 -2.72 -1.33 0.80
CA HIS A 16 -2.98 -2.77 0.74
C HIS A 16 -4.47 -3.03 0.92
N LEU A 17 -5.10 -3.78 0.02
CA LEU A 17 -6.54 -4.06 0.11
C LEU A 17 -6.85 -4.83 1.40
N GLU A 18 -6.04 -5.79 1.77
CA GLU A 18 -6.09 -6.54 3.01
C GLU A 18 -5.97 -5.61 4.23
N GLY A 19 -5.17 -4.55 4.11
CA GLY A 19 -5.01 -3.48 5.10
C GLY A 19 -6.25 -2.60 5.30
N SER A 20 -7.22 -2.70 4.39
CA SER A 20 -8.52 -2.02 4.48
C SER A 20 -9.61 -2.87 5.15
N LEU A 21 -9.25 -4.05 5.67
CA LEU A 21 -10.18 -4.97 6.34
C LEU A 21 -10.60 -4.43 7.72
N GLU A 22 -11.66 -3.62 7.74
CA GLU A 22 -12.26 -3.12 8.98
C GLU A 22 -12.69 -4.26 9.91
N PRO A 23 -12.50 -4.13 11.24
CA PRO A 23 -12.93 -5.12 12.21
C PRO A 23 -14.38 -5.58 12.04
N GLU A 24 -15.30 -4.69 11.72
CA GLU A 24 -16.71 -5.02 11.49
C GLU A 24 -16.89 -5.92 10.26
N LEU A 25 -16.16 -5.65 9.18
CA LEU A 25 -16.19 -6.50 7.98
C LEU A 25 -15.55 -7.84 8.27
N LEU A 26 -14.43 -7.88 9.00
CA LEU A 26 -13.77 -9.12 9.40
C LEU A 26 -14.73 -10.05 10.13
N PHE A 27 -15.47 -9.53 11.12
CA PHE A 27 -16.47 -10.32 11.86
C PHE A 27 -17.62 -10.78 10.98
N ALA A 28 -18.14 -9.92 10.10
CA ALA A 28 -19.21 -10.28 9.17
C ALA A 28 -18.78 -11.40 8.19
N LEU A 29 -17.55 -11.33 7.67
CA LEU A 29 -16.98 -12.35 6.79
C LEU A 29 -16.71 -13.66 7.53
N ALA A 30 -16.21 -13.58 8.78
CA ALA A 30 -16.02 -14.76 9.62
C ALA A 30 -17.33 -15.49 9.89
N GLU A 31 -18.41 -14.76 10.21
CA GLU A 31 -19.75 -15.32 10.38
C GLU A 31 -20.23 -16.00 9.09
N ARG A 32 -20.11 -15.31 7.94
CA ARG A 32 -20.50 -15.84 6.63
C ARG A 32 -19.76 -17.12 6.27
N ASN A 33 -18.47 -17.17 6.56
CA ASN A 33 -17.59 -18.29 6.24
C ASN A 33 -17.49 -19.35 7.34
N LYS A 34 -18.23 -19.18 8.45
CA LYS A 34 -18.24 -20.09 9.62
C LYS A 34 -16.85 -20.29 10.22
N ILE A 35 -16.06 -19.23 10.28
CA ILE A 35 -14.71 -19.22 10.87
C ILE A 35 -14.81 -18.77 12.33
N ALA A 36 -14.25 -19.57 13.23
CA ALA A 36 -14.14 -19.19 14.63
C ALA A 36 -12.98 -18.21 14.80
N LEU A 37 -13.29 -16.98 15.20
CA LEU A 37 -12.27 -15.96 15.45
C LEU A 37 -11.61 -16.14 16.82
N PRO A 38 -10.32 -15.75 16.95
CA PRO A 38 -9.62 -15.74 18.24
C PRO A 38 -10.07 -14.56 19.15
N TRP A 39 -10.82 -13.60 18.61
CA TRP A 39 -11.36 -12.44 19.35
C TRP A 39 -12.84 -12.64 19.66
N SER A 40 -13.27 -12.23 20.86
CA SER A 40 -14.66 -12.35 21.30
C SER A 40 -15.62 -11.39 20.58
N ASP A 41 -15.10 -10.21 20.22
CA ASP A 41 -15.86 -9.11 19.66
C ASP A 41 -14.94 -8.10 18.95
N VAL A 42 -15.55 -7.19 18.21
CA VAL A 42 -14.87 -6.13 17.44
C VAL A 42 -14.02 -5.23 18.34
N ASP A 43 -14.50 -4.88 19.53
CA ASP A 43 -13.76 -4.01 20.45
C ASP A 43 -12.47 -4.66 20.95
N THR A 44 -12.50 -5.98 21.17
CA THR A 44 -11.32 -6.77 21.56
C THR A 44 -10.30 -6.84 20.43
N LEU A 45 -10.74 -7.01 19.18
CA LEU A 45 -9.85 -6.92 18.02
C LEU A 45 -9.25 -5.51 17.86
N ARG A 46 -10.06 -4.45 17.96
CA ARG A 46 -9.58 -3.05 17.87
C ARG A 46 -8.49 -2.74 18.91
N LYS A 47 -8.59 -3.30 20.12
CA LYS A 47 -7.54 -3.15 21.16
C LYS A 47 -6.21 -3.82 20.80
N ALA A 48 -6.22 -4.79 19.89
CA ALA A 48 -5.00 -5.42 19.37
C ALA A 48 -4.27 -4.54 18.32
N TYR A 49 -4.87 -3.43 17.86
CA TYR A 49 -4.26 -2.52 16.87
C TYR A 49 -3.28 -1.54 17.53
N ALA A 50 -2.33 -2.08 18.27
CA ALA A 50 -1.19 -1.40 18.88
C ALA A 50 0.05 -2.24 18.59
N PHE A 51 1.01 -1.67 17.88
CA PHE A 51 2.16 -2.39 17.32
C PHE A 51 3.45 -1.75 17.81
N ASN A 52 4.49 -2.56 18.05
CA ASN A 52 5.83 -2.07 18.40
C ASN A 52 6.79 -2.04 17.21
N ASN A 53 6.43 -2.67 16.09
CA ASN A 53 7.22 -2.74 14.84
C ASN A 53 6.36 -3.33 13.71
N LEU A 54 6.92 -3.40 12.50
CA LEU A 54 6.28 -3.99 11.33
C LEU A 54 5.87 -5.46 11.55
N GLN A 55 6.70 -6.28 12.20
CA GLN A 55 6.43 -7.71 12.37
C GLN A 55 5.19 -7.98 13.23
N GLU A 56 5.01 -7.27 14.34
CA GLU A 56 3.81 -7.42 15.19
C GLU A 56 2.53 -7.04 14.46
N PHE A 57 2.58 -6.02 13.60
CA PHE A 57 1.48 -5.69 12.72
C PHE A 57 1.22 -6.81 11.71
N LEU A 58 2.26 -7.29 11.01
CA LEU A 58 2.14 -8.34 10.00
C LEU A 58 1.56 -9.65 10.56
N ASP A 59 1.91 -10.02 11.78
CA ASP A 59 1.34 -11.20 12.46
C ASP A 59 -0.19 -11.10 12.57
N LEU A 60 -0.71 -9.91 12.90
CA LEU A 60 -2.15 -9.65 13.01
C LEU A 60 -2.82 -9.46 11.64
N TYR A 61 -2.14 -8.80 10.72
CA TYR A 61 -2.58 -8.58 9.34
C TYR A 61 -2.82 -9.91 8.62
N TYR A 62 -1.84 -10.83 8.62
CA TYR A 62 -1.98 -12.14 7.98
C TYR A 62 -3.04 -13.02 8.66
N GLN A 63 -3.21 -12.89 9.99
CA GLN A 63 -4.30 -13.57 10.70
C GLN A 63 -5.67 -13.03 10.28
N GLY A 64 -5.79 -11.72 10.07
CA GLY A 64 -7.03 -11.08 9.60
C GLY A 64 -7.46 -11.60 8.23
N ALA A 65 -6.49 -11.84 7.34
CA ALA A 65 -6.76 -12.33 5.99
C ALA A 65 -7.43 -13.72 5.96
N ASP A 66 -7.45 -14.47 7.07
CA ASP A 66 -8.10 -15.79 7.18
C ASP A 66 -9.59 -15.77 6.83
N VAL A 67 -10.27 -14.63 7.01
CA VAL A 67 -11.71 -14.52 6.70
C VAL A 67 -12.01 -14.38 5.21
N LEU A 68 -11.00 -14.10 4.38
CA LEU A 68 -11.13 -13.89 2.93
C LEU A 68 -11.00 -15.24 2.18
N ARG A 69 -12.11 -15.82 1.73
CA ARG A 69 -12.14 -17.18 1.15
C ARG A 69 -12.80 -17.27 -0.21
N THR A 70 -13.79 -16.43 -0.46
CA THR A 70 -14.66 -16.45 -1.64
C THR A 70 -14.47 -15.18 -2.44
N SER A 71 -14.82 -15.21 -3.73
CA SER A 71 -14.77 -14.02 -4.59
C SER A 71 -15.64 -12.89 -4.04
N GLN A 72 -16.75 -13.20 -3.36
CA GLN A 72 -17.59 -12.19 -2.69
C GLN A 72 -16.87 -11.53 -1.51
N ASP A 73 -16.01 -12.25 -0.78
CA ASP A 73 -15.25 -11.65 0.33
C ASP A 73 -14.27 -10.58 -0.18
N PHE A 74 -13.55 -10.90 -1.27
CA PHE A 74 -12.64 -9.96 -1.91
C PHE A 74 -13.37 -8.79 -2.58
N TYR A 75 -14.55 -9.04 -3.16
CA TYR A 75 -15.41 -7.97 -3.66
C TYR A 75 -15.84 -7.03 -2.51
N ASP A 76 -16.36 -7.57 -1.40
CA ASP A 76 -16.88 -6.77 -0.30
C ASP A 76 -15.78 -5.91 0.34
N LEU A 77 -14.58 -6.47 0.51
CA LEU A 77 -13.38 -5.76 0.97
C LEU A 77 -13.03 -4.59 0.05
N THR A 78 -12.83 -4.88 -1.24
CA THR A 78 -12.42 -3.87 -2.22
C THR A 78 -13.50 -2.81 -2.41
N TRP A 79 -14.77 -3.20 -2.42
CA TRP A 79 -15.90 -2.28 -2.54
C TRP A 79 -16.01 -1.36 -1.33
N ALA A 80 -15.83 -1.87 -0.10
CA ALA A 80 -15.81 -1.05 1.11
C ALA A 80 -14.72 0.02 1.05
N TYR A 81 -13.51 -0.34 0.60
CA TYR A 81 -12.42 0.62 0.35
C TYR A 81 -12.80 1.68 -0.69
N LEU A 82 -13.38 1.30 -1.82
CA LEU A 82 -13.77 2.24 -2.87
C LEU A 82 -14.85 3.24 -2.41
N LEU A 83 -15.75 2.83 -1.52
CA LEU A 83 -16.70 3.74 -0.87
C LEU A 83 -15.99 4.76 0.02
N ARG A 84 -14.91 4.37 0.72
CA ARG A 84 -14.06 5.30 1.48
C ARG A 84 -13.34 6.27 0.55
N CYS A 85 -12.77 5.77 -0.55
CA CYS A 85 -12.18 6.60 -1.60
C CYS A 85 -13.16 7.68 -2.09
N LYS A 86 -14.40 7.27 -2.40
CA LYS A 86 -15.45 8.19 -2.86
C LYS A 86 -15.76 9.27 -1.83
N ALA A 87 -15.83 8.91 -0.55
CA ALA A 87 -16.07 9.84 0.54
C ALA A 87 -14.92 10.82 0.78
N GLN A 88 -13.69 10.44 0.40
CA GLN A 88 -12.47 11.23 0.62
C GLN A 88 -11.88 11.86 -0.66
N ASN A 89 -12.66 11.92 -1.74
CA ASN A 89 -12.27 12.47 -3.04
C ASN A 89 -10.98 11.84 -3.62
N VAL A 90 -10.76 10.55 -3.34
CA VAL A 90 -9.79 9.74 -4.09
C VAL A 90 -10.43 9.41 -5.43
N ILE A 91 -9.85 9.96 -6.50
CA ILE A 91 -10.36 9.82 -7.88
C ILE A 91 -9.59 8.77 -8.69
N HIS A 92 -8.49 8.29 -8.13
CA HIS A 92 -7.64 7.25 -8.70
C HIS A 92 -7.00 6.42 -7.60
N THR A 93 -6.95 5.10 -7.76
CA THR A 93 -6.26 4.22 -6.80
C THR A 93 -5.39 3.18 -7.52
N GLU A 94 -4.17 2.97 -7.05
CA GLU A 94 -3.29 1.89 -7.50
C GLU A 94 -2.99 0.96 -6.32
N PRO A 95 -3.98 0.17 -5.86
CA PRO A 95 -3.84 -0.60 -4.64
C PRO A 95 -3.02 -1.87 -4.86
N PHE A 96 -2.40 -2.33 -3.79
CA PHE A 96 -1.72 -3.62 -3.66
C PHE A 96 -2.69 -4.71 -3.21
N PHE A 97 -2.35 -5.94 -3.56
CA PHE A 97 -2.85 -7.15 -2.91
C PHE A 97 -1.75 -8.21 -2.90
N ASP A 98 -1.84 -9.16 -1.98
CA ASP A 98 -0.85 -10.20 -1.71
C ASP A 98 -1.38 -11.58 -2.15
N PRO A 99 -1.19 -12.02 -3.41
CA PRO A 99 -1.70 -13.30 -3.86
C PRO A 99 -1.25 -14.46 -2.97
N GLN A 100 0.02 -14.45 -2.55
CA GLN A 100 0.63 -15.51 -1.75
C GLN A 100 -0.05 -15.66 -0.38
N THR A 101 -0.49 -14.56 0.23
CA THR A 101 -1.28 -14.55 1.48
C THR A 101 -2.55 -15.40 1.34
N HIS A 102 -3.12 -15.50 0.14
CA HIS A 102 -4.36 -16.24 -0.12
C HIS A 102 -4.12 -17.62 -0.74
N THR A 103 -3.22 -17.71 -1.72
CA THR A 103 -2.94 -18.97 -2.44
C THR A 103 -2.34 -20.01 -1.53
N ASP A 104 -1.49 -19.62 -0.57
CA ASP A 104 -0.88 -20.55 0.37
C ASP A 104 -1.89 -21.13 1.36
N ARG A 105 -3.02 -20.44 1.55
CA ARG A 105 -4.18 -20.93 2.33
C ARG A 105 -5.17 -21.74 1.48
N GLY A 106 -4.83 -22.04 0.23
CA GLY A 106 -5.66 -22.82 -0.69
C GLY A 106 -6.77 -22.05 -1.40
N VAL A 107 -6.80 -20.70 -1.30
CA VAL A 107 -7.73 -19.88 -2.09
C VAL A 107 -7.18 -19.76 -3.52
N PRO A 108 -7.92 -20.16 -4.57
CA PRO A 108 -7.41 -20.06 -5.94
C PRO A 108 -7.13 -18.61 -6.34
N PHE A 109 -6.03 -18.37 -7.05
CA PHE A 109 -5.64 -17.05 -7.56
C PHE A 109 -6.79 -16.31 -8.26
N GLU A 110 -7.50 -17.02 -9.15
CA GLU A 110 -8.63 -16.47 -9.91
C GLU A 110 -9.80 -16.04 -9.01
N VAL A 111 -10.03 -16.71 -7.87
CA VAL A 111 -11.10 -16.34 -6.92
C VAL A 111 -10.81 -14.98 -6.29
N VAL A 112 -9.55 -14.75 -5.90
CA VAL A 112 -9.06 -13.45 -5.38
C VAL A 112 -9.25 -12.38 -6.44
N LEU A 113 -8.65 -12.58 -7.61
CA LEU A 113 -8.63 -11.60 -8.68
C LEU A 113 -10.04 -11.25 -9.16
N ASN A 114 -10.93 -12.22 -9.33
CA ASN A 114 -12.29 -11.96 -9.80
C ASN A 114 -13.09 -11.08 -8.83
N GLY A 115 -12.92 -11.26 -7.51
CA GLY A 115 -13.58 -10.41 -6.52
C GLY A 115 -13.08 -8.96 -6.57
N ILE A 116 -11.76 -8.78 -6.57
CA ILE A 116 -11.11 -7.46 -6.65
C ILE A 116 -11.49 -6.77 -7.97
N ALA A 117 -11.29 -7.43 -9.10
CA ALA A 117 -11.53 -6.87 -10.43
C ALA A 117 -13.00 -6.47 -10.64
N ALA A 118 -13.95 -7.25 -10.10
CA ALA A 118 -15.37 -6.89 -10.15
C ALA A 118 -15.66 -5.59 -9.39
N ALA A 119 -15.13 -5.44 -8.17
CA ALA A 119 -15.30 -4.23 -7.37
C ALA A 119 -14.61 -3.01 -8.00
N LEU A 120 -13.39 -3.17 -8.55
CA LEU A 120 -12.69 -2.08 -9.25
C LEU A 120 -13.46 -1.60 -10.49
N LYS A 121 -14.04 -2.53 -11.26
CA LYS A 121 -14.91 -2.20 -12.40
C LYS A 121 -16.15 -1.42 -11.96
N ASP A 122 -16.79 -1.83 -10.87
CA ASP A 122 -17.91 -1.08 -10.30
C ASP A 122 -17.47 0.28 -9.74
N GLY A 123 -16.27 0.39 -9.17
CA GLY A 123 -15.67 1.65 -8.74
C GLY A 123 -15.53 2.65 -9.88
N GLU A 124 -15.07 2.19 -11.04
CA GLU A 124 -14.98 3.03 -12.23
C GLU A 124 -16.38 3.43 -12.73
N GLN A 125 -17.27 2.46 -12.92
CA GLN A 125 -18.59 2.69 -13.55
C GLN A 125 -19.56 3.48 -12.67
N GLN A 126 -19.56 3.22 -11.35
CA GLN A 126 -20.55 3.76 -10.41
C GLN A 126 -20.00 4.95 -9.60
N LEU A 127 -18.70 4.97 -9.32
CA LEU A 127 -18.08 5.99 -8.46
C LEU A 127 -17.20 6.97 -9.25
N GLY A 128 -16.82 6.63 -10.49
CA GLY A 128 -15.89 7.42 -11.32
C GLY A 128 -14.45 7.35 -10.80
N ILE A 129 -14.09 6.27 -10.11
CA ILE A 129 -12.76 6.05 -9.55
C ILE A 129 -11.99 5.15 -10.50
N THR A 130 -10.94 5.69 -11.13
CA THR A 130 -10.05 4.91 -11.99
C THR A 130 -9.08 4.08 -11.14
N SER A 131 -8.60 2.95 -11.65
CA SER A 131 -7.69 2.10 -10.89
C SER A 131 -6.62 1.39 -11.72
N GLY A 132 -5.53 1.00 -11.05
CA GLY A 132 -4.48 0.13 -11.59
C GLY A 132 -3.99 -0.83 -10.52
N LEU A 133 -4.49 -2.07 -10.53
CA LEU A 133 -4.15 -3.07 -9.51
C LEU A 133 -2.66 -3.45 -9.58
N ILE A 134 -2.02 -3.59 -8.43
CA ILE A 134 -0.62 -3.99 -8.30
C ILE A 134 -0.55 -5.33 -7.58
N LEU A 135 0.09 -6.30 -8.20
CA LEU A 135 0.35 -7.61 -7.60
C LEU A 135 1.61 -7.52 -6.75
N SER A 136 1.51 -7.72 -5.44
CA SER A 136 2.68 -7.65 -4.55
C SER A 136 3.25 -9.03 -4.24
N PHE A 137 4.58 -9.15 -4.19
CA PHE A 137 5.26 -10.35 -3.73
C PHE A 137 5.65 -10.23 -2.25
N LEU A 138 5.46 -11.32 -1.49
CA LEU A 138 5.81 -11.34 -0.07
C LEU A 138 7.32 -11.57 0.11
N ARG A 139 8.05 -10.54 0.54
CA ARG A 139 9.52 -10.58 0.52
C ARG A 139 10.16 -11.52 1.54
N HIS A 140 9.44 -11.91 2.59
CA HIS A 140 9.91 -12.90 3.56
C HIS A 140 9.98 -14.31 2.96
N LEU A 141 9.12 -14.61 1.97
CA LEU A 141 9.12 -15.88 1.22
C LEU A 141 10.25 -15.96 0.19
N SER A 142 10.46 -17.12 -0.43
CA SER A 142 11.53 -17.28 -1.42
C SER A 142 11.21 -16.61 -2.76
N GLU A 143 12.25 -16.26 -3.52
CA GLU A 143 12.06 -15.80 -4.91
C GLU A 143 11.40 -16.87 -5.78
N ASP A 144 11.66 -18.16 -5.52
CA ASP A 144 11.03 -19.27 -6.24
C ASP A 144 9.50 -19.32 -6.02
N GLU A 145 9.02 -18.91 -4.84
CA GLU A 145 7.59 -18.76 -4.57
C GLU A 145 7.01 -17.57 -5.34
N ALA A 146 7.70 -16.42 -5.35
CA ALA A 146 7.30 -15.28 -6.17
C ALA A 146 7.28 -15.61 -7.67
N GLN A 147 8.22 -16.42 -8.17
CA GLN A 147 8.22 -16.90 -9.56
C GLN A 147 6.97 -17.72 -9.89
N LYS A 148 6.52 -18.60 -8.98
CA LYS A 148 5.28 -19.37 -9.14
C LYS A 148 4.06 -18.46 -9.14
N THR A 149 4.03 -17.45 -8.28
CA THR A 149 2.96 -16.43 -8.28
C THR A 149 2.95 -15.65 -9.60
N LEU A 150 4.11 -15.26 -10.11
CA LEU A 150 4.21 -14.63 -11.42
C LEU A 150 3.66 -15.54 -12.52
N ASP A 151 4.01 -16.84 -12.51
CA ASP A 151 3.46 -17.84 -13.47
C ASP A 151 1.93 -17.88 -13.46
N GLN A 152 1.33 -17.84 -12.26
CA GLN A 152 -0.13 -17.81 -12.10
C GLN A 152 -0.75 -16.51 -12.63
N ALA A 153 -0.02 -15.40 -12.54
CA ALA A 153 -0.48 -14.08 -12.95
C ALA A 153 -0.35 -13.83 -14.47
N LEU A 154 0.55 -14.51 -15.19
CA LEU A 154 0.80 -14.25 -16.62
C LEU A 154 -0.47 -14.33 -17.51
N PRO A 155 -1.37 -15.32 -17.34
CA PRO A 155 -2.63 -15.35 -18.09
C PRO A 155 -3.56 -14.16 -17.80
N PHE A 156 -3.35 -13.48 -16.68
CA PHE A 156 -4.12 -12.34 -16.18
C PHE A 156 -3.34 -11.02 -16.23
N ARG A 157 -2.18 -10.96 -16.90
CA ARG A 157 -1.26 -9.82 -16.82
C ARG A 157 -1.90 -8.46 -17.10
N ASP A 158 -2.88 -8.43 -17.99
CA ASP A 158 -3.57 -7.19 -18.41
C ASP A 158 -4.46 -6.62 -17.29
N ALA A 159 -4.68 -7.37 -16.20
CA ALA A 159 -5.37 -6.90 -15.01
C ALA A 159 -4.45 -6.10 -14.04
N PHE A 160 -3.14 -6.13 -14.24
CA PHE A 160 -2.18 -5.48 -13.35
C PHE A 160 -1.36 -4.42 -14.07
N VAL A 161 -1.16 -3.27 -13.42
CA VAL A 161 -0.28 -2.22 -13.96
C VAL A 161 1.19 -2.48 -13.63
N ALA A 162 1.45 -3.09 -12.47
CA ALA A 162 2.79 -3.33 -11.96
C ALA A 162 2.83 -4.58 -11.09
N VAL A 163 4.05 -5.02 -10.78
CA VAL A 163 4.34 -5.86 -9.62
C VAL A 163 4.98 -5.04 -8.49
N GLY A 164 4.69 -5.41 -7.25
CA GLY A 164 5.19 -4.82 -6.01
C GLY A 164 6.03 -5.79 -5.18
N LEU A 165 6.59 -5.29 -4.08
CA LEU A 165 7.31 -6.09 -3.08
C LEU A 165 7.08 -5.46 -1.70
N ASP A 166 6.61 -6.25 -0.74
CA ASP A 166 6.27 -5.83 0.62
C ASP A 166 6.57 -6.93 1.64
N SER A 167 5.95 -6.84 2.83
CA SER A 167 6.20 -7.69 4.00
C SER A 167 7.51 -7.35 4.69
N SER A 168 7.96 -8.18 5.64
CA SER A 168 9.10 -7.90 6.52
C SER A 168 10.33 -7.42 5.74
N GLU A 169 10.71 -6.15 5.89
CA GLU A 169 11.78 -5.55 5.07
C GLU A 169 13.17 -6.02 5.51
N MET A 170 13.46 -5.92 6.80
CA MET A 170 14.77 -6.23 7.38
C MET A 170 15.15 -7.70 7.13
N GLY A 171 16.37 -7.92 6.61
CA GLY A 171 16.87 -9.26 6.26
C GLY A 171 16.42 -9.79 4.89
N HIS A 172 15.56 -9.06 4.18
CA HIS A 172 15.02 -9.48 2.88
C HIS A 172 15.28 -8.41 1.81
N PRO A 173 16.54 -8.22 1.37
CA PRO A 173 16.91 -7.12 0.46
C PRO A 173 16.21 -7.22 -0.90
N PRO A 174 15.98 -6.10 -1.61
CA PRO A 174 15.42 -6.12 -2.97
C PRO A 174 16.17 -7.04 -3.94
N SER A 175 17.51 -7.11 -3.85
CA SER A 175 18.35 -8.03 -4.63
C SER A 175 17.90 -9.50 -4.58
N LYS A 176 17.23 -9.94 -3.50
CA LYS A 176 16.66 -11.29 -3.38
C LYS A 176 15.66 -11.62 -4.50
N PHE A 177 14.95 -10.62 -5.03
CA PHE A 177 13.87 -10.78 -6.01
C PHE A 177 14.23 -10.24 -7.39
N GLN A 178 15.51 -10.00 -7.67
CA GLN A 178 15.95 -9.40 -8.92
C GLN A 178 15.47 -10.17 -10.16
N ARG A 179 15.52 -11.51 -10.16
CA ARG A 179 15.20 -12.33 -11.33
C ARG A 179 13.70 -12.37 -11.59
N VAL A 180 12.86 -12.41 -10.56
CA VAL A 180 11.40 -12.35 -10.75
C VAL A 180 10.97 -10.96 -11.24
N PHE A 181 11.61 -9.88 -10.76
CA PHE A 181 11.37 -8.52 -11.27
C PHE A 181 11.87 -8.32 -12.71
N ASP A 182 13.06 -8.83 -13.05
CA ASP A 182 13.57 -8.84 -14.42
C ASP A 182 12.59 -9.55 -15.37
N ARG A 183 12.07 -10.70 -14.93
CA ARG A 183 11.08 -11.47 -15.69
C ARG A 183 9.74 -10.73 -15.79
N ALA A 184 9.23 -10.15 -14.70
CA ALA A 184 8.00 -9.37 -14.73
C ALA A 184 8.10 -8.19 -15.72
N ARG A 185 9.23 -7.46 -15.71
CA ARG A 185 9.48 -6.40 -16.70
C ARG A 185 9.55 -6.94 -18.14
N HIS A 186 10.15 -8.11 -18.35
CA HIS A 186 10.17 -8.76 -19.67
C HIS A 186 8.76 -9.12 -20.17
N GLU A 187 7.86 -9.50 -19.27
CA GLU A 187 6.48 -9.88 -19.56
C GLU A 187 5.52 -8.67 -19.70
N GLY A 188 6.03 -7.46 -19.45
CA GLY A 188 5.32 -6.19 -19.71
C GLY A 188 4.85 -5.43 -18.46
N PHE A 189 5.13 -5.94 -17.26
CA PHE A 189 4.76 -5.25 -16.01
C PHE A 189 5.69 -4.06 -15.74
N LEU A 190 5.14 -2.98 -15.19
CA LEU A 190 5.93 -2.01 -14.43
C LEU A 190 6.31 -2.60 -13.07
N THR A 191 7.19 -1.93 -12.34
CA THR A 191 7.66 -2.39 -11.03
C THR A 191 7.62 -1.26 -10.01
N VAL A 192 7.25 -1.59 -8.78
CA VAL A 192 7.32 -0.75 -7.57
C VAL A 192 7.81 -1.63 -6.40
N ALA A 193 8.23 -1.04 -5.28
CA ALA A 193 8.68 -1.81 -4.12
C ALA A 193 8.73 -0.96 -2.85
N HIS A 194 8.39 -1.59 -1.72
CA HIS A 194 8.70 -1.07 -0.40
C HIS A 194 10.22 -1.07 -0.20
N ALA A 195 10.77 0.12 0.06
CA ALA A 195 12.17 0.28 0.39
C ALA A 195 12.37 1.49 1.30
N GLY A 196 13.13 1.31 2.39
CA GLY A 196 13.46 2.41 3.28
C GLY A 196 12.35 2.79 4.25
N GLU A 197 11.52 1.82 4.65
CA GLU A 197 10.60 1.91 5.78
C GLU A 197 11.38 1.59 7.07
N GLU A 198 11.74 0.31 7.26
CA GLU A 198 12.67 -0.15 8.30
C GLU A 198 14.07 -0.43 7.71
N GLY A 199 14.13 -0.76 6.42
CA GLY A 199 15.35 -1.08 5.67
C GLY A 199 16.26 0.13 5.46
N PRO A 200 17.56 -0.09 5.27
CA PRO A 200 18.52 1.00 5.15
C PRO A 200 18.51 1.63 3.74
N PRO A 201 19.12 2.81 3.53
CA PRO A 201 19.19 3.47 2.21
C PRO A 201 19.72 2.59 1.07
N GLU A 202 20.57 1.62 1.37
CA GLU A 202 21.08 0.64 0.40
C GLU A 202 19.96 -0.18 -0.25
N TYR A 203 18.88 -0.46 0.48
CA TYR A 203 17.73 -1.15 -0.10
C TYR A 203 17.01 -0.25 -1.11
N ILE A 204 16.95 1.06 -0.87
CA ILE A 204 16.39 2.00 -1.85
C ILE A 204 17.25 2.01 -3.12
N TRP A 205 18.59 2.03 -2.98
CA TRP A 205 19.50 1.87 -4.13
C TRP A 205 19.27 0.55 -4.88
N GLU A 206 19.18 -0.58 -4.18
CA GLU A 206 18.92 -1.87 -4.81
C GLU A 206 17.58 -1.90 -5.55
N ALA A 207 16.52 -1.34 -4.95
CA ALA A 207 15.21 -1.28 -5.58
C ALA A 207 15.24 -0.44 -6.87
N LEU A 208 15.90 0.72 -6.85
CA LEU A 208 16.07 1.57 -8.03
C LEU A 208 16.93 0.90 -9.12
N ASP A 209 18.05 0.29 -8.76
CA ASP A 209 19.03 -0.14 -9.76
C ASP A 209 18.83 -1.59 -10.23
N LEU A 210 18.45 -2.48 -9.33
CA LEU A 210 18.25 -3.91 -9.60
C LEU A 210 16.80 -4.17 -10.02
N LEU A 211 15.83 -3.72 -9.22
CA LEU A 211 14.41 -3.97 -9.51
C LEU A 211 13.85 -3.00 -10.58
N LYS A 212 14.48 -1.85 -10.75
CA LYS A 212 14.13 -0.79 -11.74
C LYS A 212 12.73 -0.25 -11.57
N ILE A 213 12.37 0.00 -10.30
CA ILE A 213 11.07 0.50 -9.89
C ILE A 213 10.77 1.90 -10.47
N GLN A 214 9.48 2.17 -10.70
CA GLN A 214 8.98 3.46 -11.19
C GLN A 214 8.77 4.48 -10.07
N ARG A 215 8.54 3.99 -8.85
CA ARG A 215 8.39 4.77 -7.61
C ARG A 215 8.83 3.92 -6.42
N ILE A 216 9.17 4.58 -5.31
CA ILE A 216 9.58 3.96 -4.05
C ILE A 216 8.39 4.00 -3.09
N ASP A 217 8.07 2.86 -2.48
CA ASP A 217 7.06 2.78 -1.44
C ASP A 217 7.70 2.98 -0.05
N HIS A 218 7.12 3.89 0.75
CA HIS A 218 7.73 4.59 1.91
C HIS A 218 8.91 5.50 1.55
N GLY A 219 10.14 4.97 1.48
CA GLY A 219 11.36 5.74 1.18
C GLY A 219 11.80 6.75 2.25
N VAL A 220 11.22 6.74 3.46
CA VAL A 220 11.47 7.78 4.48
C VAL A 220 12.91 7.79 5.00
N ARG A 221 13.60 6.65 4.96
CA ARG A 221 15.02 6.53 5.33
C ARG A 221 15.98 7.04 4.24
N ALA A 222 15.48 7.44 3.06
CA ALA A 222 16.32 8.04 2.02
C ALA A 222 17.09 9.28 2.50
N ILE A 223 16.53 10.02 3.46
CA ILE A 223 17.12 11.25 4.00
C ILE A 223 18.48 11.04 4.67
N GLU A 224 18.82 9.79 5.03
CA GLU A 224 20.10 9.44 5.64
C GLU A 224 21.27 9.45 4.64
N ASP A 225 20.98 9.37 3.33
CA ASP A 225 21.96 9.39 2.25
C ASP A 225 21.71 10.59 1.31
N GLU A 226 22.56 11.60 1.42
CA GLU A 226 22.49 12.83 0.60
C GLU A 226 22.67 12.57 -0.91
N ARG A 227 23.44 11.53 -1.30
CA ARG A 227 23.60 11.18 -2.71
C ARG A 227 22.31 10.55 -3.25
N LEU A 228 21.67 9.71 -2.47
CA LEU A 228 20.38 9.12 -2.81
C LEU A 228 19.30 10.20 -2.91
N MET A 229 19.23 11.10 -1.93
CA MET A 229 18.29 12.24 -1.97
C MET A 229 18.47 13.09 -3.23
N GLN A 230 19.72 13.40 -3.60
CA GLN A 230 19.99 14.16 -4.82
C GLN A 230 19.45 13.45 -6.07
N ARG A 231 19.70 12.13 -6.19
CA ARG A 231 19.17 11.32 -7.30
C ARG A 231 17.64 11.35 -7.35
N ILE A 232 16.98 11.12 -6.21
CA ILE A 232 15.52 11.11 -6.11
C ILE A 232 14.92 12.45 -6.58
N ILE A 233 15.54 13.57 -6.19
CA ILE A 233 15.12 14.91 -6.60
C ILE A 233 15.35 15.13 -8.09
N ASP A 234 16.54 14.81 -8.61
CA ASP A 234 16.92 15.04 -10.00
C ASP A 234 16.07 14.23 -10.99
N GLU A 235 15.77 12.98 -10.63
CA GLU A 235 14.96 12.07 -11.45
C GLU A 235 13.45 12.22 -11.19
N GLN A 236 13.06 13.02 -10.18
CA GLN A 236 11.66 13.17 -9.73
C GLN A 236 10.96 11.83 -9.43
N ILE A 237 11.70 10.91 -8.82
CA ILE A 237 11.18 9.60 -8.42
C ILE A 237 10.11 9.80 -7.33
N PRO A 238 8.86 9.34 -7.53
CA PRO A 238 7.84 9.45 -6.51
C PRO A 238 8.15 8.59 -5.29
N LEU A 239 7.85 9.12 -4.10
CA LEU A 239 7.85 8.38 -2.83
C LEU A 239 6.42 8.33 -2.27
N THR A 240 5.85 7.15 -2.13
CA THR A 240 4.50 6.96 -1.57
C THR A 240 4.58 6.82 -0.05
N VAL A 241 4.56 7.97 0.61
CA VAL A 241 4.79 8.08 2.06
C VAL A 241 3.47 7.85 2.81
N CYS A 242 3.56 7.11 3.92
CA CYS A 242 2.42 6.68 4.72
C CYS A 242 2.51 7.20 6.17
N PRO A 243 2.06 8.44 6.48
CA PRO A 243 2.33 9.08 7.76
C PRO A 243 1.87 8.32 9.00
N LEU A 244 0.62 7.86 9.01
CA LEU A 244 0.07 7.11 10.14
C LEU A 244 0.71 5.74 10.27
N SER A 245 1.02 5.06 9.16
CA SER A 245 1.77 3.80 9.14
C SER A 245 3.13 3.95 9.82
N ASN A 246 3.96 4.89 9.35
CA ASN A 246 5.30 5.13 9.90
C ASN A 246 5.27 5.47 11.41
N THR A 247 4.21 6.13 11.88
CA THR A 247 4.02 6.42 13.31
C THR A 247 3.53 5.20 14.10
N LYS A 248 2.59 4.44 13.55
CA LYS A 248 1.99 3.25 14.17
C LYS A 248 2.95 2.08 14.26
N LEU A 249 3.93 2.01 13.35
CA LEU A 249 4.96 0.98 13.30
C LEU A 249 6.28 1.41 13.94
N CYS A 250 6.31 2.58 14.59
CA CYS A 250 7.48 3.11 15.29
C CYS A 250 8.71 3.37 14.38
N VAL A 251 8.50 3.60 13.08
CA VAL A 251 9.54 4.16 12.19
C VAL A 251 9.87 5.60 12.63
N PHE A 252 8.84 6.34 13.05
CA PHE A 252 8.98 7.56 13.84
C PHE A 252 8.24 7.39 15.17
N ASP A 253 8.79 7.87 16.28
CA ASP A 253 8.15 7.76 17.60
C ASP A 253 6.88 8.60 17.70
N HIS A 254 6.84 9.72 16.96
CA HIS A 254 5.73 10.66 16.96
C HIS A 254 5.60 11.35 15.60
N MET A 255 4.37 11.69 15.18
CA MET A 255 4.10 12.37 13.90
C MET A 255 4.91 13.66 13.71
N SER A 256 5.21 14.39 14.79
CA SER A 256 6.03 15.61 14.75
C SER A 256 7.49 15.39 14.35
N GLN A 257 7.97 14.15 14.34
CA GLN A 257 9.30 13.78 13.86
C GLN A 257 9.30 13.37 12.38
N HIS A 258 8.12 13.20 11.77
CA HIS A 258 8.02 12.68 10.43
C HIS A 258 8.58 13.69 9.41
N ASN A 259 9.50 13.22 8.58
CA ASN A 259 10.28 14.02 7.63
C ASN A 259 9.59 14.33 6.28
N ILE A 260 8.29 14.05 6.11
CA ILE A 260 7.63 14.18 4.79
C ILE A 260 7.60 15.63 4.30
N LEU A 261 7.36 16.60 5.19
CA LEU A 261 7.37 18.01 4.82
C LEU A 261 8.80 18.50 4.53
N ASP A 262 9.80 17.99 5.25
CA ASP A 262 11.21 18.30 4.95
C ASP A 262 11.60 17.78 3.56
N MET A 263 11.22 16.54 3.21
CA MET A 263 11.42 15.98 1.88
C MET A 263 10.70 16.80 0.80
N LEU A 264 9.45 17.21 1.06
CA LEU A 264 8.68 18.05 0.16
C LEU A 264 9.36 19.40 -0.08
N GLU A 265 9.87 20.06 0.96
CA GLU A 265 10.58 21.35 0.83
C GLU A 265 11.95 21.21 0.15
N ARG A 266 12.59 20.04 0.26
CA ARG A 266 13.81 19.72 -0.51
C ARG A 266 13.55 19.41 -1.99
N GLY A 267 12.29 19.29 -2.41
CA GLY A 267 11.91 19.06 -3.82
C GLY A 267 11.69 17.58 -4.18
N VAL A 268 11.61 16.69 -3.20
CA VAL A 268 11.23 15.28 -3.44
C VAL A 268 9.75 15.21 -3.82
N LYS A 269 9.42 14.34 -4.78
CA LYS A 269 8.03 14.08 -5.21
C LYS A 269 7.31 13.13 -4.24
N VAL A 270 7.23 13.51 -2.97
CA VAL A 270 6.48 12.75 -1.95
C VAL A 270 4.98 12.86 -2.18
N THR A 271 4.26 11.78 -1.91
CA THR A 271 2.79 11.70 -1.87
C THR A 271 2.32 11.25 -0.49
N VAL A 272 1.03 11.43 -0.18
CA VAL A 272 0.43 11.00 1.09
C VAL A 272 -0.52 9.85 0.83
N ASN A 273 -0.35 8.77 1.58
CA ASN A 273 -1.05 7.51 1.41
C ASN A 273 -1.43 6.93 2.78
N SER A 274 -2.42 6.03 2.81
CA SER A 274 -2.91 5.46 4.07
C SER A 274 -2.38 4.08 4.42
N ASP A 275 -1.82 3.36 3.44
CA ASP A 275 -1.19 2.05 3.65
C ASP A 275 -2.22 0.99 4.08
N ASP A 276 -2.26 0.63 5.36
CA ASP A 276 -3.25 -0.26 5.97
C ASP A 276 -4.25 0.52 6.84
N PRO A 277 -5.23 1.23 6.24
CA PRO A 277 -6.03 2.24 6.93
C PRO A 277 -6.85 1.69 8.11
N ALA A 278 -7.33 0.44 8.02
CA ALA A 278 -8.10 -0.18 9.09
C ALA A 278 -7.24 -0.45 10.34
N TYR A 279 -5.95 -0.73 10.14
CA TYR A 279 -5.00 -1.06 11.19
C TYR A 279 -4.36 0.20 11.79
N PHE A 280 -4.09 1.22 10.97
CA PHE A 280 -3.41 2.44 11.40
C PHE A 280 -4.35 3.57 11.84
N GLY A 281 -5.66 3.37 11.72
CA GLY A 281 -6.68 4.23 12.30
C GLY A 281 -6.98 5.48 11.48
N GLY A 282 -6.77 5.43 10.15
CA GLY A 282 -7.08 6.54 9.27
C GLY A 282 -6.82 6.25 7.80
N TYR A 283 -7.72 6.72 6.93
CA TYR A 283 -7.56 6.70 5.49
C TYR A 283 -6.78 7.94 5.03
N VAL A 284 -6.69 8.18 3.72
CA VAL A 284 -5.80 9.21 3.17
C VAL A 284 -6.08 10.61 3.75
N THR A 285 -7.34 11.01 3.95
CA THR A 285 -7.65 12.32 4.52
C THR A 285 -7.17 12.44 5.97
N GLU A 286 -7.27 11.39 6.77
CA GLU A 286 -6.73 11.36 8.13
C GLU A 286 -5.21 11.53 8.13
N ASN A 287 -4.51 10.93 7.17
CA ASN A 287 -3.06 11.11 7.00
C ASN A 287 -2.72 12.57 6.69
N PHE A 288 -3.43 13.22 5.75
CA PHE A 288 -3.28 14.67 5.53
C PHE A 288 -3.58 15.49 6.80
N HIS A 289 -4.60 15.09 7.57
CA HIS A 289 -4.98 15.79 8.79
C HIS A 289 -3.94 15.66 9.91
N ALA A 290 -3.28 14.51 10.03
CA ALA A 290 -2.16 14.30 10.95
C ALA A 290 -0.99 15.24 10.61
N LEU A 291 -0.63 15.37 9.33
CA LEU A 291 0.40 16.33 8.89
C LEU A 291 0.02 17.78 9.22
N TYR A 292 -1.25 18.14 9.06
CA TYR A 292 -1.72 19.47 9.46
C TYR A 292 -1.61 19.70 10.97
N THR A 293 -2.00 18.71 11.77
CA THR A 293 -2.13 18.84 13.22
C THR A 293 -0.76 18.84 13.90
N ASP A 294 0.12 17.93 13.51
CA ASP A 294 1.36 17.64 14.25
C ASP A 294 2.62 18.24 13.62
N LEU A 295 2.58 18.59 12.32
CA LEU A 295 3.68 19.22 11.60
C LEU A 295 3.35 20.63 11.09
N GLY A 296 2.12 21.12 11.31
CA GLY A 296 1.71 22.44 10.86
C GLY A 296 1.65 22.59 9.34
N MET A 297 1.39 21.50 8.61
CA MET A 297 1.32 21.51 7.13
C MET A 297 0.41 22.63 6.62
N THR A 298 0.91 23.41 5.67
CA THR A 298 0.15 24.52 5.08
C THR A 298 -0.81 24.03 3.98
N GLN A 299 -1.76 24.89 3.59
CA GLN A 299 -2.64 24.59 2.45
C GLN A 299 -1.87 24.41 1.13
N ASP A 300 -0.78 25.15 0.93
CA ASP A 300 0.00 25.05 -0.30
C ASP A 300 0.80 23.74 -0.35
N GLN A 301 1.33 23.28 0.79
CA GLN A 301 1.92 21.95 0.90
C GLN A 301 0.89 20.85 0.65
N ALA A 302 -0.31 20.95 1.24
CA ALA A 302 -1.38 19.98 1.01
C ALA A 302 -1.78 19.89 -0.48
N LYS A 303 -1.89 21.04 -1.17
CA LYS A 303 -2.14 21.06 -2.63
C LYS A 303 -1.01 20.41 -3.42
N ARG A 304 0.26 20.68 -3.07
CA ARG A 304 1.42 20.07 -3.72
C ARG A 304 1.45 18.55 -3.53
N LEU A 305 1.18 18.06 -2.32
CA LEU A 305 1.11 16.62 -2.02
C LEU A 305 -0.01 15.93 -2.79
N ALA A 306 -1.20 16.53 -2.82
CA ALA A 306 -2.32 16.03 -3.61
C ALA A 306 -1.98 16.03 -5.11
N GLN A 307 -1.38 17.10 -5.64
CA GLN A 307 -0.96 17.16 -7.04
C GLN A 307 0.14 16.14 -7.36
N ASN A 308 1.12 15.96 -6.48
CA ASN A 308 2.16 14.95 -6.65
C ASN A 308 1.56 13.55 -6.83
N SER A 309 0.51 13.22 -6.06
CA SER A 309 -0.19 11.94 -6.20
C SER A 309 -0.83 11.78 -7.58
N LEU A 310 -1.44 12.84 -8.12
CA LEU A 310 -2.06 12.81 -9.45
C LEU A 310 -1.02 12.71 -10.57
N ASP A 311 0.14 13.33 -10.38
CA ASP A 311 1.24 13.29 -11.35
C ASP A 311 2.01 11.96 -11.32
N ALA A 312 2.00 11.26 -10.19
CA ALA A 312 2.74 10.02 -9.96
C ALA A 312 1.99 8.73 -10.35
N ARG A 313 0.78 8.85 -10.89
CA ARG A 313 0.01 7.71 -11.43
C ARG A 313 0.78 7.01 -12.55
N LEU A 314 0.83 5.68 -12.51
CA LEU A 314 1.37 4.82 -13.56
C LEU A 314 0.36 4.65 -14.69
N VAL A 315 -0.92 4.52 -14.34
CA VAL A 315 -2.00 4.46 -15.34
C VAL A 315 -2.31 5.88 -15.80
N LYS A 316 -1.98 6.17 -17.06
CA LYS A 316 -2.38 7.42 -17.72
C LYS A 316 -3.81 7.28 -18.25
N PRO A 317 -4.66 8.32 -18.10
CA PRO A 317 -6.05 8.32 -18.55
C PRO A 317 -6.20 8.23 -20.06
#